data_AF-A0A535B5Y9-F1
#
_entry.id   AF-A0A535B5Y9-F1
#
_cell.length_a   1.000
_cell.length_b   1.000
_cell.length_c   1.000
_cell.angle_alpha   90.00
_cell.angle_beta   90.00
_cell.angle_gamma   90.00
#
_symmetry.space_group_name_H-M   'P 1'
#
loop_
_entity.id
_entity.type
_entity.pdbx_description
1 polymer ?
#
loop_
_entity_poly.entity_id
_entity_poly.type
_entity_poly.pdbx_seq_one_letter_code
_entity_poly.pdbx_strand_id
1 'polypeptide(L)'
;MADRLETWDLWLPGPGATGLSFARSRINAKDAGDRLLVHAAPQRLQVTVTDAAGQVVARSDRLERHQPGPMSFLLRHGATITLEDGWPTQADIGRVVLLPGGEAGILTSWWNADDRKEWRWQVEFYNQIRT
;
A
#
# COMPACT_ATOMS: atom_id res chain seq x y z
N MET A 1 -3.75 13.85 -19.73
CA MET A 1 -4.57 14.17 -18.53
C MET A 1 -3.59 14.27 -17.37
N ALA A 2 -3.64 15.34 -16.58
CA ALA A 2 -2.66 15.54 -15.52
C ALA A 2 -2.66 14.35 -14.55
N ASP A 3 -1.49 13.77 -14.28
CA ASP A 3 -1.28 12.76 -13.26
C ASP A 3 -1.77 13.32 -11.91
N ARG A 4 -2.91 12.81 -11.44
CA ARG A 4 -3.50 13.28 -10.19
C ARG A 4 -2.76 12.59 -9.06
N LEU A 5 -1.91 13.33 -8.35
CA LEU A 5 -1.22 12.81 -7.19
C LEU A 5 -2.21 12.58 -6.04
N GLU A 6 -2.04 11.45 -5.37
CA GLU A 6 -2.71 11.09 -4.14
C GLU A 6 -1.68 10.85 -3.04
N THR A 7 -2.03 11.22 -1.82
CA THR A 7 -1.28 10.85 -0.62
C THR A 7 -2.00 9.72 0.07
N TRP A 8 -1.34 8.56 0.16
CA TRP A 8 -1.78 7.40 0.91
C TRP A 8 -1.12 7.42 2.28
N ASP A 9 -1.91 7.68 3.31
CA ASP A 9 -1.47 7.75 4.70
C ASP A 9 -1.95 6.51 5.46
N LEU A 10 -0.99 5.68 5.88
CA LEU A 10 -1.18 4.41 6.54
C LEU A 10 -0.75 4.56 8.01
N TRP A 11 -1.68 4.31 8.92
CA TRP A 11 -1.52 4.56 10.35
C TRP A 11 -1.79 3.30 11.15
N LEU A 12 -0.91 2.98 12.10
CA LEU A 12 -1.08 1.89 13.06
C LEU A 12 -1.79 2.43 14.31
N PRO A 13 -3.09 2.15 14.52
CA PRO A 13 -3.81 2.65 15.68
C PRO A 13 -3.40 1.92 16.97
N GLY A 14 -3.34 2.65 18.09
CA GLY A 14 -3.18 2.09 19.45
C GLY A 14 -1.83 2.41 20.11
N PRO A 15 -0.68 2.00 19.55
CA PRO A 15 0.64 2.34 20.08
C PRO A 15 0.90 3.86 20.12
N GLY A 16 1.86 4.34 20.93
CA GLY A 16 2.25 5.76 20.89
C GLY A 16 1.18 6.76 21.36
N ALA A 17 0.23 6.32 22.20
CA ALA A 17 -0.93 7.06 22.72
C ALA A 17 -1.99 7.49 21.68
N THR A 18 -1.60 7.82 20.46
CA THR A 18 -2.53 8.22 19.36
C THR A 18 -2.38 7.36 18.09
N GLY A 19 -1.56 6.31 18.16
CA GLY A 19 -1.11 5.53 17.02
C GLY A 19 0.24 6.01 16.49
N LEU A 20 0.76 5.29 15.49
CA LEU A 20 2.04 5.58 14.86
C LEU A 20 1.87 5.61 13.33
N SER A 21 2.60 6.50 12.67
CA SER A 21 2.69 6.45 11.20
C SER A 21 3.40 5.16 10.80
N PHE A 22 2.75 4.39 9.92
CA PHE A 22 3.35 3.18 9.35
C PHE A 22 4.01 3.49 8.01
N ALA A 23 3.29 4.17 7.12
CA ALA A 23 3.80 4.59 5.82
C ALA A 23 3.02 5.81 5.33
N ARG A 24 3.68 6.76 4.70
CA ARG A 24 3.03 7.86 3.99
C ARG A 24 3.66 8.04 2.63
N SER A 25 2.90 7.76 1.58
CA SER A 25 3.40 7.76 0.20
C SER A 25 2.61 8.75 -0.65
N ARG A 26 3.30 9.51 -1.49
CA ARG A 26 2.67 10.36 -2.51
C ARG A 26 2.89 9.74 -3.88
N ILE A 27 1.82 9.23 -4.48
CA ILE A 27 1.87 8.45 -5.72
C ILE A 27 0.84 8.95 -6.73
N ASN A 28 1.01 8.58 -7.99
CA ASN A 28 0.01 8.86 -9.01
C ASN A 28 -1.24 8.00 -8.77
N ALA A 29 -2.43 8.61 -8.79
CA ALA A 29 -3.71 7.91 -8.66
C ALA A 29 -3.87 6.79 -9.72
N LYS A 30 -3.31 6.99 -10.92
CA LYS A 30 -3.33 5.98 -11.98
C LYS A 30 -2.53 4.74 -11.61
N ASP A 31 -1.35 4.92 -11.02
CA ASP A 31 -0.47 3.81 -10.64
C ASP A 31 -1.00 3.10 -9.38
N ALA A 32 -1.67 3.84 -8.49
CA ALA A 32 -2.40 3.27 -7.37
C ALA A 32 -3.57 2.38 -7.83
N GLY A 33 -4.33 2.86 -8.81
CA GLY A 33 -5.47 2.15 -9.38
C GLY A 33 -6.50 1.75 -8.32
N ASP A 34 -7.03 0.54 -8.45
CA ASP A 34 -7.99 -0.08 -7.54
C ASP A 34 -7.34 -1.00 -6.48
N ARG A 35 -6.06 -1.31 -6.63
CA ARG A 35 -5.33 -2.26 -5.78
C ARG A 35 -3.88 -1.83 -5.58
N LEU A 36 -3.49 -1.75 -4.31
CA LEU A 36 -2.12 -1.51 -3.85
C LEU A 36 -1.62 -2.66 -2.97
N LEU A 37 -0.32 -2.92 -3.02
CA LEU A 37 0.35 -3.86 -2.14
C LEU A 37 0.98 -3.10 -0.97
N VAL A 38 0.95 -3.69 0.22
CA VAL A 38 1.60 -3.14 1.41
C VAL A 38 2.52 -4.20 2.00
N HIS A 39 3.82 -3.91 1.99
CA HIS A 39 4.80 -4.81 2.59
C HIS A 39 4.78 -4.72 4.11
N ALA A 40 4.80 -5.88 4.77
CA ALA A 40 4.87 -5.98 6.24
C ALA A 40 3.80 -5.16 6.97
N ALA A 41 2.58 -5.13 6.41
CA ALA A 41 1.46 -4.41 7.02
C ALA A 41 1.23 -4.86 8.48
N PRO A 42 1.00 -3.92 9.40
CA PRO A 42 0.69 -4.23 10.79
C PRO A 42 -0.66 -4.93 10.90
N GLN A 43 -0.93 -5.55 12.06
CA GLN A 43 -2.18 -6.29 12.29
C GLN A 43 -3.43 -5.42 12.16
N ARG A 44 -3.33 -4.15 12.57
CA ARG A 44 -4.39 -3.15 12.44
C ARG A 44 -3.89 -1.96 11.66
N LEU A 45 -4.71 -1.47 10.75
CA LEU A 45 -4.35 -0.37 9.87
C LEU A 45 -5.51 0.59 9.68
N GLN A 46 -5.18 1.87 9.69
CA GLN A 46 -6.04 2.96 9.23
C GLN A 46 -5.45 3.52 7.95
N VAL A 47 -6.30 3.78 6.97
CA VAL A 47 -5.89 4.31 5.68
C VAL A 47 -6.71 5.56 5.38
N THR A 48 -6.03 6.66 5.08
CA THR A 48 -6.64 7.86 4.53
C THR A 48 -5.95 8.20 3.21
N VAL A 49 -6.73 8.40 2.16
CA VAL A 49 -6.24 8.83 0.86
C VAL A 49 -6.72 10.24 0.61
N THR A 50 -5.78 11.17 0.39
CA THR A 50 -6.09 12.55 0.04
C THR A 50 -5.61 12.88 -1.36
N ASP A 51 -6.35 13.73 -2.08
CA ASP A 51 -5.89 14.24 -3.36
C ASP A 51 -4.87 15.38 -3.20
N ALA A 52 -4.39 15.91 -4.32
CA ALA A 52 -3.41 17.00 -4.33
C ALA A 52 -3.88 18.29 -3.63
N ALA A 53 -5.19 18.49 -3.47
CA ALA A 53 -5.76 19.62 -2.73
C ALA A 53 -5.96 19.32 -1.23
N GLY A 54 -5.58 18.12 -0.78
CA GLY A 54 -5.75 17.66 0.59
C GLY A 54 -7.15 17.14 0.90
N GLN A 55 -8.03 16.99 -0.09
CA GLN A 55 -9.39 16.47 0.12
C GLN A 55 -9.34 14.96 0.30
N VAL A 56 -10.04 14.42 1.30
CA VAL A 56 -10.14 12.97 1.52
C VAL A 56 -10.99 12.37 0.40
N VAL A 57 -10.40 11.46 -0.37
CA VAL A 57 -11.05 10.78 -1.51
C VAL A 57 -11.34 9.30 -1.24
N ALA A 58 -10.69 8.71 -0.22
CA ALA A 58 -11.04 7.40 0.31
C ALA A 58 -10.53 7.24 1.75
N ARG A 59 -11.21 6.42 2.56
CA ARG A 59 -10.82 6.18 3.95
C ARG A 59 -11.27 4.81 4.45
N SER A 60 -10.50 4.25 5.37
CA SER A 60 -10.92 3.12 6.22
C SER A 60 -10.25 3.20 7.60
N ASP A 61 -11.01 2.98 8.66
CA ASP A 61 -10.58 3.26 10.05
C ASP A 61 -10.19 2.02 10.86
N ARG A 62 -10.50 0.83 10.37
CA ARG A 62 -10.30 -0.44 11.10
C ARG A 62 -10.09 -1.59 10.11
N LEU A 63 -9.01 -1.52 9.34
CA LEU A 63 -8.57 -2.67 8.55
C LEU A 63 -7.84 -3.64 9.46
N GLU A 64 -8.18 -4.93 9.34
CA GLU A 64 -7.56 -5.99 10.12
C GLU A 64 -6.94 -7.02 9.20
N ARG A 65 -5.71 -7.36 9.50
CA ARG A 65 -4.93 -8.40 8.85
C ARG A 65 -5.08 -9.68 9.67
N HIS A 66 -5.41 -10.79 9.02
CA HIS A 66 -5.72 -12.06 9.68
C HIS A 66 -4.71 -13.17 9.38
N GLN A 67 -3.96 -13.09 8.28
CA GLN A 67 -2.99 -14.12 7.90
C GLN A 67 -1.53 -13.66 7.95
N PRO A 68 -0.60 -14.56 8.36
CA PRO A 68 0.83 -14.31 8.23
C PRO A 68 1.24 -14.28 6.75
N GLY A 69 2.29 -13.53 6.43
CA GLY A 69 2.71 -13.27 5.05
C GLY A 69 3.47 -11.95 4.88
N PRO A 70 4.19 -11.78 3.77
CA PRO A 70 5.00 -10.59 3.53
C PRO A 70 4.20 -9.38 3.04
N MET A 71 2.94 -9.59 2.61
CA MET A 71 2.12 -8.59 1.94
C MET A 71 0.67 -8.59 2.45
N SER A 72 0.04 -7.43 2.33
CA SER A 72 -1.41 -7.25 2.35
C SER A 72 -1.82 -6.42 1.12
N PHE A 73 -3.06 -6.56 0.69
CA PHE A 73 -3.61 -5.81 -0.45
C PHE A 73 -4.63 -4.80 0.04
N LEU A 74 -4.45 -3.53 -0.30
CA LEU A 74 -5.47 -2.49 -0.12
C LEU A 74 -6.29 -2.39 -1.40
N LEU A 75 -7.59 -2.63 -1.29
CA LEU A 75 -8.53 -2.57 -2.41
C LEU A 75 -9.42 -1.37 -2.26
N ARG A 76 -9.45 -0.52 -3.27
CA ARG A 76 -10.25 0.71 -3.27
C ARG A 76 -11.56 0.49 -4.01
N HIS A 77 -12.66 0.82 -3.34
CA HIS A 77 -14.01 0.82 -3.91
C HIS A 77 -14.61 2.22 -3.76
N GLY A 78 -14.29 3.10 -4.70
CA GLY A 78 -14.69 4.51 -4.63
C GLY A 78 -14.06 5.20 -3.41
N ALA A 79 -14.89 5.52 -2.41
CA ALA A 79 -14.49 6.22 -1.19
C ALA A 79 -14.11 5.29 -0.02
N THR A 80 -14.24 3.97 -0.18
CA THR A 80 -13.88 3.00 0.86
C THR A 80 -12.67 2.17 0.45
N ILE A 81 -11.98 1.62 1.46
CA ILE A 81 -10.82 0.75 1.29
C ILE A 81 -11.05 -0.50 2.13
N THR A 82 -10.78 -1.66 1.57
CA THR A 82 -10.72 -2.95 2.26
C THR A 82 -9.30 -3.48 2.27
N LEU A 83 -9.03 -4.45 3.15
CA LEU A 83 -7.76 -5.15 3.23
C LEU A 83 -8.01 -6.63 2.92
N GLU A 84 -7.22 -7.17 2.01
CA GLU A 84 -7.12 -8.61 1.77
C GLU A 84 -5.73 -9.11 2.19
N ASP A 85 -5.71 -10.28 2.81
CA ASP A 85 -4.46 -11.00 3.07
C ASP A 85 -4.10 -11.86 1.86
N GLY A 86 -2.81 -11.95 1.55
CA GLY A 86 -2.37 -12.90 0.55
C GLY A 86 -0.91 -12.77 0.13
N TRP A 87 -0.62 -13.50 -0.93
CA TRP A 87 0.69 -13.55 -1.58
C TRP A 87 0.53 -12.99 -2.98
N PRO A 88 1.41 -12.08 -3.43
CA PRO A 88 1.35 -11.58 -4.79
C PRO A 88 1.36 -12.71 -5.81
N THR A 89 0.69 -12.46 -6.92
CA THR A 89 0.62 -13.35 -8.08
C THR A 89 1.21 -12.65 -9.29
N GLN A 90 1.27 -13.34 -10.42
CA GLN A 90 1.68 -12.72 -11.68
C GLN A 90 0.76 -11.55 -12.10
N ALA A 91 -0.50 -11.53 -11.62
CA ALA A 91 -1.42 -10.43 -11.89
C ALA A 91 -1.09 -9.15 -11.09
N ASP A 92 -0.22 -9.24 -10.08
CA ASP A 92 0.20 -8.11 -9.25
C ASP A 92 1.49 -7.46 -9.77
N ILE A 93 2.16 -8.04 -10.78
CA ILE A 93 3.31 -7.39 -11.43
C ILE A 93 2.86 -6.09 -12.10
N GLY A 94 3.65 -5.03 -11.90
CA GLY A 94 3.31 -3.67 -12.35
C GLY A 94 2.47 -2.87 -11.35
N ARG A 95 2.01 -3.48 -10.24
CA ARG A 95 1.30 -2.76 -9.18
C ARG A 95 2.29 -2.04 -8.25
N VAL A 96 1.82 -0.94 -7.67
CA VAL A 96 2.56 -0.21 -6.65
C VAL A 96 2.59 -1.01 -5.34
N VAL A 97 3.77 -1.05 -4.72
CA VAL A 97 4.03 -1.59 -3.39
C VAL A 97 4.42 -0.43 -2.47
N LEU A 98 3.70 -0.29 -1.36
CA LEU A 98 4.05 0.61 -0.27
C LEU A 98 4.94 -0.13 0.74
N LEU A 99 6.13 0.39 0.98
CA LEU A 99 7.03 -0.09 2.01
C LEU A 99 6.79 0.64 3.35
N PRO A 100 7.12 -0.01 4.49
CA PRO A 100 7.21 0.69 5.77
C PRO A 100 8.08 1.95 5.64
N GLY A 101 7.63 3.06 6.24
CA GLY A 101 8.29 4.36 6.11
C GLY A 101 7.79 5.23 4.95
N GLY A 102 7.14 4.65 3.93
CA GLY A 102 6.46 5.42 2.87
C GLY A 102 7.16 5.48 1.51
N GLU A 103 8.20 4.67 1.29
CA GLU A 103 8.70 4.45 -0.07
C GLU A 103 7.66 3.66 -0.87
N ALA A 104 7.41 4.10 -2.11
CA ALA A 104 6.52 3.43 -3.04
C ALA A 104 7.31 3.05 -4.29
N GLY A 105 7.22 1.78 -4.68
CA GLY A 105 7.88 1.26 -5.87
C GLY A 105 6.97 0.32 -6.66
N ILE A 106 7.40 -0.11 -7.84
CA ILE A 106 6.63 -1.01 -8.70
C ILE A 106 7.11 -2.45 -8.49
N LEU A 107 6.19 -3.38 -8.25
CA LEU A 107 6.52 -4.80 -8.19
C LEU A 107 6.91 -5.29 -9.59
N THR A 108 8.18 -5.68 -9.78
CA THR A 108 8.69 -6.15 -11.07
C THR A 108 8.88 -7.66 -11.13
N SER A 109 9.03 -8.32 -9.99
CA SER A 109 9.17 -9.77 -9.91
C SER A 109 8.67 -10.30 -8.57
N TRP A 110 8.04 -11.47 -8.60
CA TRP A 110 7.60 -12.20 -7.42
C TRP A 110 7.76 -13.71 -7.61
N TRP A 111 8.29 -14.37 -6.59
CA TRP A 111 8.34 -15.82 -6.44
C TRP A 111 8.19 -16.18 -4.96
N ASN A 112 7.51 -17.29 -4.68
CA ASN A 112 7.51 -17.93 -3.36
C ASN A 112 7.45 -19.45 -3.50
N ALA A 113 7.97 -20.16 -2.49
CA ALA A 113 7.82 -21.61 -2.40
C ALA A 113 6.34 -22.01 -2.17
N ASP A 114 5.98 -23.23 -2.55
CA ASP A 114 4.62 -23.76 -2.40
C ASP A 114 4.17 -23.80 -0.93
N ASP A 115 5.11 -24.06 -0.02
CA ASP A 115 4.88 -24.05 1.42
C ASP A 115 4.89 -22.64 2.05
N ARG A 116 5.13 -21.61 1.22
CA ARG A 116 5.13 -20.18 1.59
C ARG A 116 6.12 -19.80 2.69
N LYS A 117 7.21 -20.56 2.85
CA LYS A 117 8.28 -20.24 3.81
C LYS A 117 9.40 -19.40 3.23
N GLU A 118 9.51 -19.35 1.91
CA GLU A 118 10.52 -18.57 1.20
C GLU A 118 9.87 -17.71 0.13
N TRP A 119 10.42 -16.52 -0.06
CA TRP A 119 10.04 -15.63 -1.14
C TRP A 119 11.22 -14.81 -1.65
N ARG A 120 11.13 -14.45 -2.93
CA ARG A 120 12.03 -13.54 -3.60
C ARG A 120 11.20 -12.59 -4.43
N TRP A 121 11.57 -11.33 -4.39
CA TRP A 121 10.82 -10.29 -5.06
C TRP A 121 11.75 -9.14 -5.43
N GLN A 122 11.33 -8.38 -6.42
CA GLN A 122 12.03 -7.19 -6.88
C GLN A 122 11.04 -6.05 -6.97
N VAL A 123 11.48 -4.89 -6.49
CA VAL A 123 10.75 -3.64 -6.58
C VAL A 123 11.65 -2.62 -7.26
N GLU A 124 11.08 -1.91 -8.23
CA GLU A 124 11.75 -0.79 -8.85
C GLU A 124 11.31 0.52 -8.20
N PHE A 125 12.29 1.34 -7.81
CA PHE A 125 12.09 2.72 -7.40
C PHE A 125 12.57 3.64 -8.51
N TYR A 126 11.63 4.29 -9.16
CA TYR A 126 11.92 5.30 -10.17
C TYR A 126 11.42 6.65 -9.69
N ASN A 127 12.36 7.53 -9.33
CA ASN A 127 12.06 8.86 -8.82
C ASN A 127 12.79 9.92 -9.63
N GLN A 128 12.19 11.11 -9.67
CA GLN A 128 12.79 12.30 -10.26
C GLN A 128 12.69 13.45 -9.26
N ILE A 129 13.76 14.22 -9.11
CA ILE A 129 13.71 15.50 -8.38
C ILE A 129 12.86 16.44 -9.21
N ARG A 130 11.74 16.89 -8.66
CA ARG A 130 10.91 17.93 -9.28
C ARG A 130 11.33 19.27 -8.69
N THR A 131 12.01 20.08 -9.49
CA THR A 131 12.29 21.51 -9.24
C THR A 131 11.06 22.37 -9.50
#